data_AF-A0A6P0T185-F1
#
_entry.id   AF-A0A6P0T185-F1
#
_cell.length_a   1.000
_cell.length_b   1.000
_cell.length_c   1.000
_cell.angle_alpha   90.00
_cell.angle_beta   90.00
_cell.angle_gamma   90.00
#
_symmetry.space_group_name_H-M   'P 1'
#
loop_
_entity.id
_entity.type
_entity.pdbx_description
1 polymer ?
#
loop_
_entity_poly.entity_id
_entity_poly.type
_entity_poly.pdbx_seq_one_letter_code
_entity_poly.pdbx_strand_id
1 'polypeptide(L)' 'LQTFTKPIFGKPTFFFEIIERRFQAKGFGEGNFRALFEAIEREQNKRGSLGTGELSR' A
#
# COMPACT_ATOMS: atom_id res chain seq x y z
N LEU A 1 9.11 -3.74 11.57
CA LEU A 1 9.08 -2.54 10.70
C LEU A 1 8.64 -3.00 9.31
N GLN A 2 7.78 -2.24 8.63
CA GLN A 2 7.36 -2.52 7.25
C GLN A 2 7.55 -1.26 6.41
N THR A 3 8.05 -1.40 5.18
CA THR A 3 8.23 -0.29 4.25
C THR A 3 7.97 -0.77 2.83
N PHE A 4 7.34 0.09 2.03
CA PHE A 4 6.95 -0.19 0.66
C PHE A 4 7.70 0.71 -0.30
N THR A 5 8.13 0.15 -1.41
CA THR A 5 8.76 0.90 -2.50
C THR A 5 7.69 1.58 -3.37
N LYS A 6 8.09 2.60 -4.13
CA LYS A 6 7.29 3.07 -5.26
C LYS A 6 7.22 1.98 -6.34
N PRO A 7 6.21 2.00 -7.23
CA PRO A 7 6.18 1.09 -8.36
C PRO A 7 7.47 1.16 -9.17
N ILE A 8 8.04 0.00 -9.49
CA ILE A 8 9.33 -0.09 -10.21
C ILE A 8 9.17 -0.07 -11.73
N PHE A 9 7.94 -0.26 -12.21
CA PHE A 9 7.58 -0.17 -13.62
C PHE A 9 6.72 1.07 -13.88
N GLY A 10 6.57 1.44 -15.16
CA GLY A 10 5.72 2.57 -15.54
C GLY A 10 4.25 2.40 -15.15
N LYS A 11 3.74 1.17 -15.09
CA LYS A 11 2.39 0.87 -14.57
C LYS A 11 2.44 0.65 -13.06
N PRO A 12 1.53 1.25 -12.26
CA PRO A 12 1.50 1.13 -10.79
C PRO A 12 0.91 -0.19 -10.31
N THR A 13 1.43 -1.31 -10.81
CA THR A 13 0.90 -2.66 -10.52
C THR A 13 1.83 -3.50 -9.68
N PHE A 14 3.13 -3.18 -9.65
CA PHE A 14 4.14 -3.98 -8.98
C PHE A 14 5.07 -3.10 -8.13
N PHE A 15 5.26 -3.52 -6.89
CA PHE A 15 6.15 -2.89 -5.92
C PHE A 15 6.71 -3.97 -4.98
N PHE A 16 7.79 -3.64 -4.28
CA PHE A 16 8.35 -4.46 -3.22
C PHE A 16 7.93 -3.97 -1.84
N GLU A 17 7.68 -4.93 -0.95
CA GLU A 17 7.59 -4.73 0.49
C GLU A 17 8.87 -5.25 1.15
N ILE A 18 9.41 -4.47 2.09
CA ILE A 18 10.52 -4.89 2.95
C ILE A 18 9.97 -5.00 4.38
N ILE A 19 10.10 -6.19 4.96
CA ILE A 19 9.62 -6.52 6.30
C ILE A 19 10.78 -6.92 7.20
N GLU A 20 10.94 -6.21 8.31
CA GLU A 20 11.79 -6.63 9.42
C GLU A 20 10.91 -7.21 10.54
N ARG A 21 11.06 -8.52 10.79
CA ARG A 21 10.36 -9.25 11.86
C ARG A 21 11.29 -9.35 13.08
N ARG A 22 10.87 -8.78 14.22
CA ARG A 22 11.59 -8.88 15.50
C ARG A 22 10.92 -9.89 16.43
N PHE A 23 11.73 -10.49 17.29
CA PHE A 23 11.38 -11.42 18.38
C PHE A 23 10.67 -12.71 17.96
N GLN A 24 9.47 -12.64 17.37
CA GLN A 24 8.70 -13.79 16.88
C GLN A 24 7.41 -13.35 16.15
N ALA A 25 7.41 -12.17 15.51
CA ALA A 25 6.22 -11.69 14.79
C ALA A 25 5.86 -12.64 13.62
N LYS A 26 4.86 -13.53 13.84
CA LYS A 26 4.38 -14.52 12.86
C LYS A 26 3.27 -13.98 11.94
N GLY A 27 2.57 -12.94 12.38
CA GLY A 27 1.46 -12.31 11.65
C GLY A 27 1.86 -11.02 10.93
N PHE A 28 0.85 -10.35 10.38
CA PHE A 28 0.94 -9.01 9.84
C PHE A 28 0.22 -8.03 10.76
N GLY A 29 0.67 -6.77 10.81
CA GLY A 29 0.02 -5.74 11.63
C GLY A 29 -1.10 -5.04 10.86
N GLU A 30 -2.32 -5.02 11.42
CA GLU A 30 -3.49 -4.34 10.85
C GLU A 30 -3.21 -2.85 10.55
N GLY A 31 -2.53 -2.15 11.46
CA GLY A 31 -2.16 -0.75 11.26
C GLY A 31 -1.23 -0.52 10.06
N ASN A 32 -0.36 -1.48 9.75
CA ASN A 32 0.53 -1.37 8.58
C ASN A 32 -0.24 -1.63 7.28
N PHE A 33 -1.25 -2.50 7.29
CA PHE A 33 -2.15 -2.69 6.16
C PHE A 33 -2.95 -1.44 5.85
N ARG A 34 -3.50 -0.78 6.87
CA ARG A 34 -4.19 0.50 6.70
C ARG A 34 -3.26 1.57 6.12
N ALA A 35 -2.05 1.71 6.67
CA ALA A 35 -1.07 2.68 6.17
C ALA A 35 -0.65 2.40 4.71
N LEU A 36 -0.56 1.12 4.31
CA LEU A 36 -0.33 0.73 2.92
C LEU A 36 -1.49 1.18 2.01
N PHE A 37 -2.73 0.89 2.38
CA PHE A 37 -3.91 1.28 1.61
C PHE A 37 -3.99 2.80 1.42
N GLU A 38 -3.82 3.56 2.51
CA GLU A 38 -3.82 5.03 2.45
C GLU A 38 -2.68 5.57 1.57
N ALA A 39 -1.50 4.93 1.58
CA ALA A 39 -0.40 5.31 0.71
C ALA A 39 -0.69 5.04 -0.77
N ILE A 40 -1.32 3.90 -1.08
CA ILE A 40 -1.76 3.55 -2.43
C ILE A 40 -2.84 4.52 -2.92
N GLU A 41 -3.87 4.79 -2.13
CA GLU A 41 -4.94 5.74 -2.50
C GLU A 41 -4.40 7.14 -2.77
N ARG A 42 -3.47 7.64 -1.93
CA ARG A 42 -2.81 8.92 -2.19
C ARG A 42 -2.07 8.93 -3.52
N GLU A 43 -1.41 7.84 -3.89
CA GLU A 43 -0.68 7.73 -5.15
C GLU A 43 -1.62 7.59 -6.36
N GLN A 44 -2.73 6.87 -6.23
CA GLN A 44 -3.77 6.80 -7.26
C GLN A 44 -4.46 8.16 -7.46
N ASN A 45 -4.73 8.89 -6.38
CA ASN A 45 -5.28 10.26 -6.43
C ASN A 45 -4.37 11.20 -7.22
N LYS A 46 -3.06 11.16 -6.97
CA LYS A 46 -2.07 11.95 -7.71
C LYS A 46 -2.03 11.64 -9.21
N ARG A 47 -2.34 10.39 -9.59
CA ARG A 47 -2.33 9.92 -10.98
C ARG A 47 -3.67 10.13 -11.70
N GLY A 48 -4.72 10.56 -10.98
CA GLY A 48 -6.06 10.71 -11.51
C GLY A 48 -6.75 9.38 -11.84
N SER A 49 -6.29 8.26 -11.29
CA SER A 49 -6.81 6.92 -11.56
C SER A 49 -7.85 6.43 -10.55
N LEU A 50 -8.16 7.21 -9.52
CA LEU A 50 -9.33 6.96 -8.68
C LEU A 50 -10.59 7.36 -9.45
N GLY A 51 -11.21 6.37 -10.08
CA GLY A 51 -12.54 6.53 -10.63
C GLY A 51 -13.53 6.86 -9.50
N THR A 52 -14.41 7.82 -9.73
CA THR A 52 -15.54 8.13 -8.84
C THR A 52 -16.51 6.94 -8.84
N GLY A 53 -16.33 5.97 -7.94
CA GLY A 53 -17.24 4.84 -7.82
C GLY A 53 -16.92 3.96 -6.62
N GLU A 54 -17.95 3.73 -5.78
CA GLU A 54 -18.02 2.75 -4.68
C GLU A 54 -17.54 3.16 -3.27
N LEU A 55 -18.01 4.31 -2.78
CA LEU A 55 -18.42 4.46 -1.36
C LEU A 55 -19.81 5.10 -1.21
N SER A 56 -20.67 4.92 -2.23
CA SER A 56 -22.12 5.16 -2.13
C SER A 56 -22.86 3.90 -2.54
N ARG A 57 -22.80 2.89 -1.68
CA ARG A 57 -23.80 1.84 -1.47
C ARG A 57 -23.51 1.10 -0.18
#